data_AF-R4YTQ8-F1
#
_entry.id   AF-R4YTQ8-F1
#
_cell.length_a   1.000
_cell.length_b   1.000
_cell.length_c   1.000
_cell.angle_alpha   90.00
_cell.angle_beta   90.00
_cell.angle_gamma   90.00
#
_symmetry.space_group_name_H-M   'P 1'
#
loop_
_entity.id
_entity.type
_entity.pdbx_description
1 polymer ?
#
loop_
_entity_poly.entity_id
_entity_poly.type
_entity_poly.pdbx_seq_one_letter_code
_entity_poly.pdbx_strand_id
1 'polypeptide(L)'
;MDFETLSQWRRAVYCAAMASRNRNHVLLFSDMLKQDAAPFTKLQTKTWAYLEGELKSLDNLERFFNEFDQWQTELLKEQDSFGAEAAQQACQSLYSATYALLDESANDCELVQLSNQQLFTEMADMGSETDELIQRHNEFEREVFDLLTSGKPKRECILAVRKLATEEDESSLGISLD
;
A
#
# COMPACT_ATOMS: atom_id res chain seq x y z
N MET A 1 -15.39 3.44 -5.09
CA MET A 1 -15.03 4.87 -5.33
C MET A 1 -14.77 5.05 -6.81
N ASP A 2 -14.86 6.26 -7.38
CA ASP A 2 -14.65 6.47 -8.82
C ASP A 2 -13.18 6.80 -9.12
N PHE A 3 -12.36 5.76 -9.27
CA PHE A 3 -10.92 5.90 -9.48
C PHE A 3 -10.53 6.36 -10.89
N GLU A 4 -11.40 6.24 -11.88
CA GLU A 4 -11.15 6.67 -13.27
C GLU A 4 -10.99 8.19 -13.38
N THR A 5 -11.54 8.93 -12.42
CA THR A 5 -11.40 10.39 -12.34
C THR A 5 -10.06 10.84 -11.74
N LEU A 6 -9.28 9.93 -11.17
CA LEU A 6 -8.02 10.26 -10.53
C LEU A 6 -6.90 10.41 -11.55
N SER A 7 -6.23 11.56 -11.54
CA SER A 7 -4.96 11.76 -12.24
C SER A 7 -3.89 10.78 -11.76
N GLN A 8 -2.90 10.46 -12.61
CA GLN A 8 -1.77 9.57 -12.32
C GLN A 8 -1.23 9.66 -10.89
N TRP A 9 -0.83 10.86 -10.43
CA TRP A 9 -0.25 11.02 -9.09
C TRP A 9 -1.25 10.71 -7.96
N ARG A 10 -2.55 10.92 -8.17
CA ARG A 10 -3.58 10.60 -7.17
C ARG A 10 -3.76 9.10 -7.04
N ARG A 11 -3.74 8.39 -8.16
CA ARG A 11 -3.76 6.91 -8.19
C ARG A 11 -2.56 6.33 -7.45
N ALA A 12 -1.37 6.84 -7.75
CA ALA A 12 -0.15 6.46 -7.05
C ALA A 12 -0.23 6.71 -5.52
N VAL A 13 -0.76 7.87 -5.11
CA VAL A 13 -0.93 8.20 -3.68
C VAL A 13 -1.96 7.31 -2.99
N TYR A 14 -3.06 6.96 -3.66
CA TYR A 14 -4.05 6.03 -3.11
C TYR A 14 -3.41 4.68 -2.79
N CYS A 15 -2.75 4.07 -3.77
CA CYS A 15 -2.08 2.78 -3.59
C CYS A 15 -0.93 2.88 -2.56
N ALA A 16 -0.19 4.00 -2.53
CA ALA A 16 0.86 4.23 -1.54
C ALA A 16 0.31 4.30 -0.11
N ALA A 17 -0.88 4.89 0.07
CA ALA A 17 -1.55 4.95 1.36
C ALA A 17 -1.95 3.55 1.85
N MET A 18 -2.48 2.70 0.96
CA MET A 18 -2.82 1.31 1.29
C MET A 18 -1.57 0.50 1.66
N ALA A 19 -0.48 0.65 0.90
CA ALA A 19 0.80 0.01 1.21
C ALA A 19 1.38 0.49 2.56
N SER A 20 1.24 1.77 2.88
CA SER A 20 1.68 2.35 4.15
C SER A 20 0.89 1.82 5.33
N ARG A 21 -0.44 1.81 5.23
CA ARG A 21 -1.30 1.24 6.26
C ARG A 21 -1.02 -0.25 6.49
N ASN A 22 -0.79 -1.01 5.41
CA ASN A 22 -0.60 -2.45 5.50
C ASN A 22 0.86 -2.90 5.61
N ARG A 23 1.78 -1.97 5.90
CA ARG A 23 3.21 -2.25 6.00
C ARG A 23 3.51 -3.40 6.97
N ASN A 24 2.82 -3.46 8.10
CA ASN A 24 3.10 -4.46 9.12
C ASN A 24 2.82 -5.90 8.65
N HIS A 25 1.97 -6.10 7.63
CA HIS A 25 1.75 -7.42 7.05
C HIS A 25 3.06 -7.97 6.46
N VAL A 26 3.75 -7.13 5.69
CA VAL A 26 5.02 -7.48 5.04
C VAL A 26 6.14 -7.65 6.05
N LEU A 27 6.22 -6.73 7.02
CA LEU A 27 7.26 -6.77 8.04
C LEU A 27 7.14 -8.02 8.92
N LEU A 28 5.93 -8.33 9.41
CA LEU A 28 5.68 -9.54 10.19
C LEU A 28 5.99 -10.80 9.39
N PHE A 29 5.50 -10.87 8.15
CA PHE A 29 5.73 -12.04 7.31
C PHE A 29 7.21 -12.25 6.96
N SER A 30 7.93 -11.16 6.67
CA SER A 30 9.38 -11.22 6.43
C SER A 30 10.13 -11.71 7.68
N ASP A 31 9.75 -11.24 8.86
CA ASP A 31 10.34 -11.69 10.14
C ASP A 31 10.07 -13.18 10.40
N MET A 32 8.84 -13.64 10.18
CA MET A 32 8.47 -15.06 10.28
C MET A 32 9.34 -15.95 9.38
N LEU A 33 9.70 -15.46 8.19
CA LEU A 33 10.58 -16.16 7.24
C LEU A 33 12.08 -15.89 7.48
N LYS A 34 12.43 -15.04 8.45
CA LYS A 34 13.80 -14.57 8.71
C LYS A 34 14.46 -13.93 7.47
N GLN A 35 13.66 -13.21 6.69
CA GLN A 35 14.10 -12.48 5.51
C GLN A 35 14.12 -10.97 5.79
N ASP A 36 14.98 -10.25 5.07
CA ASP A 36 15.09 -8.79 5.19
C ASP A 36 13.99 -8.08 4.38
N ALA A 37 13.19 -7.24 5.05
CA ALA A 37 12.16 -6.41 4.43
C ALA A 37 12.68 -5.05 3.89
N ALA A 38 14.00 -4.87 3.82
CA ALA A 38 14.62 -3.66 3.30
C ALA A 38 14.13 -3.27 1.90
N PRO A 39 13.94 -4.18 0.92
CA PRO A 39 13.47 -3.78 -0.41
C PRO A 39 12.08 -3.12 -0.39
N PHE A 40 11.13 -3.68 0.37
CA PHE A 40 9.81 -3.06 0.58
C PHE A 40 9.93 -1.66 1.22
N THR A 41 10.64 -1.57 2.35
CA THR A 41 10.71 -0.30 3.12
C THR A 41 11.48 0.80 2.37
N LYS A 42 12.54 0.43 1.64
CA LYS A 42 13.28 1.34 0.77
C LYS A 42 12.40 1.83 -0.37
N LEU A 43 11.71 0.94 -1.09
CA LEU A 43 10.85 1.36 -2.19
C LEU A 43 9.74 2.27 -1.70
N GLN A 44 9.03 1.90 -0.62
CA GLN A 44 7.98 2.73 -0.02
C GLN A 44 8.49 4.14 0.32
N THR A 45 9.68 4.25 0.92
CA THR A 45 10.31 5.54 1.22
C THR A 45 10.59 6.33 -0.05
N LYS A 46 11.05 5.69 -1.12
CA LYS A 46 11.38 6.34 -2.40
C LYS A 46 10.13 6.76 -3.16
N THR A 47 9.06 5.98 -3.12
CA THR A 47 7.76 6.29 -3.71
C THR A 47 7.17 7.54 -3.06
N TRP A 48 7.14 7.62 -1.73
CA TRP A 48 6.72 8.85 -1.04
C TRP A 48 7.63 10.05 -1.33
N ALA A 49 8.95 9.86 -1.30
CA ALA A 49 9.89 10.94 -1.64
C ALA A 49 9.68 11.46 -3.07
N TYR A 50 9.36 10.59 -4.03
CA TYR A 50 9.06 10.98 -5.41
C TYR A 50 7.75 11.76 -5.50
N LEU A 51 6.69 11.26 -4.85
CA LEU A 51 5.39 11.92 -4.76
C LEU A 51 5.50 13.34 -4.18
N GLU A 52 6.31 13.52 -3.15
CA GLU A 52 6.56 14.80 -2.48
C GLU A 52 7.52 15.72 -3.25
N GLY A 53 8.16 15.22 -4.32
CA GLY A 53 9.12 15.95 -5.14
C GLY A 53 10.52 16.07 -4.54
N GLU A 54 10.82 15.32 -3.47
CA GLU A 54 12.14 15.22 -2.86
C GLU A 54 13.08 14.34 -3.70
N LEU A 55 12.54 13.26 -4.27
CA LEU A 55 13.20 12.45 -5.31
C LEU A 55 12.70 12.89 -6.68
N LYS A 56 13.63 13.26 -7.58
CA LYS A 56 13.29 13.74 -8.94
C LYS A 56 13.63 12.76 -10.06
N SER A 57 14.52 11.81 -9.80
CA SER A 57 14.99 10.86 -10.81
C SER A 57 14.04 9.67 -10.89
N LEU A 58 13.36 9.53 -12.03
CA LEU A 58 12.51 8.39 -12.34
C LEU A 58 13.34 7.11 -12.46
N ASP A 59 14.47 7.15 -13.16
CA ASP A 59 15.42 6.02 -13.27
C ASP A 59 15.87 5.49 -11.90
N ASN A 60 16.10 6.39 -10.93
CA ASN A 60 16.46 6.01 -9.58
C ASN A 60 15.31 5.31 -8.85
N LEU A 61 14.06 5.77 -9.06
CA LEU A 61 12.87 5.11 -8.52
C LEU A 61 12.69 3.73 -9.15
N GLU A 62 12.82 3.62 -10.47
CA GLU A 62 12.74 2.37 -11.24
C GLU A 62 13.76 1.33 -10.76
N ARG A 63 14.99 1.74 -10.42
CA ARG A 63 15.97 0.82 -9.84
C ARG A 63 15.49 0.18 -8.53
N PHE A 64 14.92 0.96 -7.62
CA PHE A 64 14.37 0.42 -6.37
C PHE A 64 13.10 -0.41 -6.60
N PHE A 65 12.31 -0.04 -7.60
CA PHE A 65 11.15 -0.81 -8.03
C PHE A 65 11.55 -2.21 -8.49
N ASN A 66 12.55 -2.33 -9.35
CA ASN A 66 13.04 -3.61 -9.85
C ASN A 66 13.66 -4.48 -8.73
N GLU A 67 14.38 -3.87 -7.77
CA GLU A 67 14.90 -4.59 -6.59
C GLU A 67 13.77 -5.16 -5.73
N PHE A 68 12.72 -4.35 -5.49
CA PHE A 68 11.54 -4.78 -4.78
C PHE A 68 10.76 -5.88 -5.53
N ASP A 69 10.58 -5.74 -6.85
CA ASP A 69 9.80 -6.68 -7.65
C ASP A 69 10.42 -8.09 -7.66
N GLN A 70 11.74 -8.16 -7.80
CA GLN A 70 12.48 -9.40 -7.66
C GLN A 70 12.35 -9.97 -6.24
N TRP A 71 12.48 -9.12 -5.22
CA TRP A 71 12.40 -9.54 -3.83
C TRP A 71 11.02 -10.08 -3.43
N GLN A 72 9.92 -9.40 -3.80
CA GLN A 72 8.56 -9.86 -3.46
C GLN A 72 8.26 -11.21 -4.11
N THR A 73 8.76 -11.43 -5.33
CA THR A 73 8.58 -12.69 -6.07
C THR A 73 9.21 -13.85 -5.31
N GLU A 74 10.42 -13.68 -4.78
CA GLU A 74 11.09 -14.72 -3.99
C GLU A 74 10.50 -14.86 -2.58
N LEU A 75 10.09 -13.76 -1.93
CA LEU A 75 9.46 -13.78 -0.61
C LEU A 75 8.18 -14.62 -0.60
N LEU A 76 7.34 -14.45 -1.63
CA LEU A 76 6.01 -15.05 -1.72
C LEU A 76 6.01 -16.40 -2.46
N LYS A 77 7.16 -16.83 -2.97
CA LYS A 77 7.29 -18.07 -3.73
C LYS A 77 6.89 -19.28 -2.89
N GLU A 78 5.94 -20.05 -3.43
CA GLU A 78 5.43 -21.29 -2.82
C GLU A 78 4.84 -21.10 -1.42
N GLN A 79 4.46 -19.87 -1.06
CA GLN A 79 3.81 -19.57 0.22
C GLN A 79 2.30 -19.71 0.04
N ASP A 80 1.67 -20.48 0.94
CA ASP A 80 0.23 -20.74 0.95
C ASP A 80 -0.27 -20.59 2.40
N SER A 81 -0.37 -19.35 2.84
CA SER A 81 -0.85 -19.00 4.18
C SER A 81 -1.50 -17.63 4.16
N PHE A 82 -2.44 -17.39 5.08
CA PHE A 82 -3.09 -16.10 5.23
C PHE A 82 -2.08 -14.95 5.46
N GLY A 83 -0.98 -15.20 6.17
CA GLY A 83 0.10 -14.21 6.34
C GLY A 83 0.80 -13.87 5.03
N ALA A 84 0.94 -14.84 4.11
CA ALA A 84 1.49 -14.62 2.79
C ALA A 84 0.53 -13.82 1.90
N GLU A 85 -0.77 -14.12 1.96
CA GLU A 85 -1.82 -13.34 1.26
C GLU A 85 -1.83 -11.88 1.75
N ALA A 86 -1.78 -11.66 3.07
CA ALA A 86 -1.73 -10.33 3.67
C ALA A 86 -0.48 -9.54 3.23
N ALA A 87 0.69 -10.20 3.19
CA ALA A 87 1.92 -9.60 2.72
C ALA A 87 1.88 -9.32 1.20
N GLN A 88 1.34 -10.25 0.41
CA GLN A 88 1.19 -10.10 -1.03
C GLN A 88 0.36 -8.88 -1.39
N GLN A 89 -0.74 -8.63 -0.69
CA GLN A 89 -1.59 -7.47 -0.97
C GLN A 89 -0.94 -6.13 -0.63
N ALA A 90 -0.18 -6.08 0.47
CA ALA A 90 0.60 -4.91 0.82
C ALA A 90 1.72 -4.66 -0.21
N CYS A 91 2.37 -5.72 -0.69
CA CYS A 91 3.33 -5.66 -1.80
C CYS A 91 2.66 -5.19 -3.11
N GLN A 92 1.50 -5.73 -3.47
CA GLN A 92 0.73 -5.32 -4.65
C GLN A 92 0.35 -3.84 -4.57
N SER A 93 -0.06 -3.36 -3.40
CA SER A 93 -0.35 -1.93 -3.18
C SER A 93 0.87 -1.07 -3.47
N LEU A 94 2.05 -1.46 -3.00
CA LEU A 94 3.30 -0.72 -3.24
C LEU A 94 3.75 -0.82 -4.70
N TYR A 95 3.57 -1.99 -5.32
CA TYR A 95 3.81 -2.21 -6.74
C TYR A 95 2.97 -1.23 -7.55
N SER A 96 1.64 -1.27 -7.39
CA SER A 96 0.69 -0.41 -8.11
C SER A 96 0.94 1.07 -7.85
N ALA A 97 1.31 1.46 -6.63
CA ALA A 97 1.68 2.83 -6.30
C ALA A 97 2.87 3.33 -7.12
N THR A 98 3.92 2.51 -7.21
CA THR A 98 5.15 2.87 -7.90
C THR A 98 4.99 2.74 -9.40
N TYR A 99 4.33 1.70 -9.87
CA TYR A 99 4.09 1.44 -11.29
C TYR A 99 3.23 2.54 -11.90
N ALA A 100 2.21 3.05 -11.19
CA ALA A 100 1.46 4.22 -11.63
C ALA A 100 2.32 5.48 -11.81
N LEU A 101 3.49 5.59 -11.18
CA LEU A 101 4.44 6.69 -11.42
C LEU A 101 5.35 6.44 -12.63
N LEU A 102 5.60 5.18 -12.96
CA LEU A 102 6.42 4.75 -14.11
C LEU A 102 5.59 4.71 -15.41
N ASP A 103 4.30 4.39 -15.31
CA ASP A 103 3.36 4.30 -16.42
C ASP A 103 2.10 5.14 -16.15
N GLU A 104 1.87 6.17 -16.96
CA GLU A 104 0.73 7.08 -16.84
C GLU A 104 -0.62 6.44 -17.19
N SER A 105 -0.63 5.29 -17.86
CA SER A 105 -1.85 4.55 -18.20
C SER A 105 -2.33 3.63 -17.08
N ALA A 106 -1.44 3.25 -16.16
CA ALA A 106 -1.74 2.30 -15.11
C ALA A 106 -2.75 2.86 -14.08
N ASN A 107 -3.77 2.05 -13.76
CA ASN A 107 -4.77 2.32 -12.73
C ASN A 107 -5.21 1.01 -12.04
N ASP A 108 -4.57 0.68 -10.93
CA ASP A 108 -4.92 -0.51 -10.14
C ASP A 108 -5.67 -0.16 -8.85
N CYS A 109 -6.19 1.06 -8.70
CA CYS A 109 -6.79 1.49 -7.43
C CYS A 109 -7.97 0.62 -7.02
N GLU A 110 -8.82 0.24 -7.98
CA GLU A 110 -9.94 -0.67 -7.74
C GLU A 110 -9.46 -2.06 -7.34
N LEU A 111 -8.42 -2.58 -8.01
CA LEU A 111 -7.83 -3.87 -7.67
C LEU A 111 -7.27 -3.87 -6.23
N VAL A 112 -6.56 -2.81 -5.83
CA VAL A 112 -6.01 -2.65 -4.48
C VAL A 112 -7.14 -2.55 -3.44
N GLN A 113 -8.22 -1.83 -3.73
CA GLN A 113 -9.39 -1.78 -2.84
C GLN A 113 -10.01 -3.18 -2.68
N LEU A 114 -10.27 -3.87 -3.79
CA LEU A 114 -10.91 -5.18 -3.78
C LEU A 114 -10.05 -6.22 -3.05
N SER A 115 -8.72 -6.18 -3.21
CA SER A 115 -7.85 -7.12 -2.52
C SER A 115 -7.95 -6.96 -1.00
N ASN A 116 -7.90 -5.73 -0.47
CA ASN A 116 -8.03 -5.50 0.97
C ASN A 116 -9.39 -6.02 1.50
N GLN A 117 -10.47 -5.83 0.74
CA GLN A 117 -11.79 -6.37 1.09
C GLN A 117 -11.82 -7.90 1.12
N GLN A 118 -11.07 -8.55 0.23
CA GLN A 118 -10.92 -10.01 0.22
C GLN A 118 -10.22 -10.52 1.49
N LEU A 119 -9.16 -9.85 1.98
CA LEU A 119 -8.50 -10.26 3.25
C LEU A 119 -9.46 -10.25 4.43
N PHE A 120 -10.33 -9.24 4.52
CA PHE A 120 -11.32 -9.20 5.60
C PHE A 120 -12.33 -10.33 5.50
N THR A 121 -12.71 -10.70 4.27
CA THR A 121 -13.61 -11.82 4.03
C THR A 121 -12.95 -13.14 4.45
N GLU A 122 -11.71 -13.36 4.03
CA GLU A 122 -10.92 -14.55 4.40
C GLU A 122 -10.70 -14.63 5.91
N MET A 123 -10.36 -13.51 6.56
CA MET A 123 -10.19 -13.43 8.01
C MET A 123 -11.48 -13.74 8.78
N ALA A 124 -12.63 -13.30 8.26
CA ALA A 124 -13.95 -13.61 8.81
C ALA A 124 -14.32 -15.08 8.61
N ASP A 125 -14.02 -15.67 7.45
CA ASP A 125 -14.24 -17.08 7.15
C ASP A 125 -13.39 -18.00 8.04
N MET A 126 -12.22 -17.52 8.48
CA MET A 126 -11.39 -18.16 9.51
C MET A 126 -11.96 -18.04 10.94
N GLY A 127 -13.09 -17.34 11.12
CA GLY A 127 -13.81 -17.19 12.39
C GLY A 127 -13.41 -16.00 13.24
N SER A 128 -12.70 -15.02 12.68
CA SER A 128 -12.32 -13.79 13.41
C SER A 128 -13.45 -12.76 13.39
N GLU A 129 -13.54 -11.93 14.43
CA GLU A 129 -14.40 -10.74 14.43
C GLU A 129 -13.72 -9.62 13.64
N THR A 130 -14.32 -9.20 12.51
CA THR A 130 -13.72 -8.24 11.57
C THR A 130 -14.51 -6.95 11.39
N ASP A 131 -15.70 -6.82 11.98
CA ASP A 131 -16.61 -5.70 11.76
C ASP A 131 -15.96 -4.33 12.05
N GLU A 132 -15.29 -4.20 13.20
CA GLU A 132 -14.58 -2.97 13.58
C GLU A 132 -13.41 -2.67 12.62
N LEU A 133 -12.63 -3.70 12.26
CA LEU A 133 -11.49 -3.56 11.35
C LEU A 133 -11.95 -3.11 9.95
N ILE A 134 -13.02 -3.73 9.43
CA ILE A 134 -13.66 -3.37 8.17
C ILE A 134 -14.15 -1.92 8.23
N GLN A 135 -14.81 -1.52 9.33
CA GLN A 135 -15.28 -0.15 9.50
C GLN A 135 -14.12 0.85 9.46
N ARG A 136 -13.09 0.65 10.29
CA ARG A 136 -11.88 1.49 10.33
C ARG A 136 -11.16 1.53 8.98
N HIS A 137 -11.18 0.42 8.23
CA HIS A 137 -10.58 0.38 6.90
C HIS A 137 -11.38 1.19 5.88
N ASN A 138 -12.68 1.01 5.85
CA ASN A 138 -13.57 1.74 4.94
C ASN A 138 -13.58 3.25 5.22
N GLU A 139 -13.50 3.67 6.49
CA GLU A 139 -13.42 5.09 6.86
C GLU A 139 -12.13 5.72 6.33
N PHE A 140 -10.99 5.07 6.55
CA PHE A 140 -9.71 5.50 5.99
C PHE A 140 -9.70 5.56 4.46
N GLU A 141 -10.20 4.54 3.75
CA GLU A 141 -10.24 4.54 2.30
C GLU A 141 -11.03 5.75 1.77
N ARG A 142 -12.17 6.06 2.42
CA ARG A 142 -12.98 7.24 2.10
C ARG A 142 -12.24 8.53 2.38
N GLU A 143 -11.61 8.67 3.55
CA GLU A 143 -10.85 9.87 3.90
C GLU A 143 -9.68 10.12 2.94
N VAL A 144 -8.95 9.07 2.54
CA VAL A 144 -7.90 9.16 1.52
C VAL A 144 -8.48 9.66 0.20
N PHE A 145 -9.59 9.07 -0.27
CA PHE A 145 -10.21 9.47 -1.53
C PHE A 145 -10.75 10.90 -1.50
N ASP A 146 -11.37 11.31 -0.39
CA ASP A 146 -11.86 12.67 -0.18
C ASP A 146 -10.70 13.69 -0.19
N LEU A 147 -9.58 13.37 0.46
CA LEU A 147 -8.37 14.20 0.41
C LEU A 147 -7.84 14.35 -1.02
N LEU A 148 -7.83 13.27 -1.81
CA LEU A 148 -7.37 13.27 -3.19
C LEU A 148 -8.29 14.07 -4.12
N THR A 149 -9.59 14.07 -3.85
CA THR A 149 -10.61 14.73 -4.68
C THR A 149 -11.00 16.14 -4.19
N SER A 150 -10.51 16.56 -3.01
CA SER A 150 -10.82 17.85 -2.36
C SER A 150 -10.51 19.13 -3.15
N GLY A 151 -9.79 19.03 -4.28
CA GLY A 151 -9.32 20.20 -5.06
C GLY A 151 -8.16 20.96 -4.41
N LYS A 152 -7.63 20.47 -3.28
CA LYS A 152 -6.45 21.04 -2.63
C LYS A 152 -5.18 20.90 -3.50
N PRO A 153 -4.16 21.74 -3.26
CA PRO A 153 -2.88 21.64 -3.97
C PRO A 153 -2.24 20.25 -3.80
N LYS A 154 -1.60 19.74 -4.87
CA LYS A 154 -0.94 18.41 -4.90
C LYS A 154 -0.11 18.11 -3.65
N ARG A 155 0.79 19.04 -3.28
CA ARG A 155 1.69 18.84 -2.12
C ARG A 155 0.91 18.73 -0.80
N GLU A 156 -0.14 19.51 -0.62
CA GLU A 156 -0.98 19.45 0.58
C GLU A 156 -1.72 18.11 0.68
N CYS A 157 -2.32 17.64 -0.44
CA CYS A 157 -2.96 16.33 -0.50
C CYS A 157 -2.00 15.20 -0.13
N ILE A 158 -0.81 15.19 -0.73
CA ILE A 158 0.19 14.13 -0.52
C ILE A 158 0.62 14.06 0.94
N LEU A 159 0.94 15.20 1.55
CA LEU A 159 1.34 15.25 2.96
C LEU A 159 0.20 14.83 3.89
N ALA A 160 -1.03 15.24 3.60
CA ALA A 160 -2.20 14.86 4.40
C ALA A 160 -2.48 13.36 4.32
N VAL A 161 -2.46 12.78 3.11
CA VAL A 161 -2.67 11.33 2.92
C VAL A 161 -1.53 10.53 3.53
N ARG A 162 -0.27 10.95 3.37
CA ARG A 162 0.87 10.27 3.98
C ARG A 162 0.74 10.25 5.50
N LYS A 163 0.40 11.41 6.11
CA LYS A 163 0.18 11.50 7.56
C LYS A 163 -0.89 10.51 7.98
N LEU A 164 -2.07 10.55 7.35
CA LEU A 164 -3.18 9.66 7.65
C LEU A 164 -2.78 8.17 7.53
N ALA A 165 -2.00 7.81 6.51
CA ALA A 165 -1.57 6.43 6.26
C ALA A 165 -0.48 5.91 7.20
N THR A 166 0.11 6.78 8.03
CA THR A 166 1.20 6.41 8.96
C THR A 166 0.94 6.91 10.39
N GLU A 167 -0.26 7.38 10.69
CA GLU A 167 -0.63 7.91 12.02
C GLU A 167 -0.99 6.80 13.00
N GLU A 168 -1.55 5.69 12.49
CA GLU A 168 -1.79 4.47 13.27
C GLU A 168 -0.57 3.54 13.19
N ASP A 169 -0.16 2.99 14.33
CA ASP A 169 0.89 1.97 14.41
C ASP A 169 0.37 0.57 14.00
N GLU A 170 -0.96 0.39 13.97
CA GLU A 170 -1.64 -0.85 13.58
C GLU A 170 -1.94 -0.89 12.07
N SER A 171 -1.86 -2.08 11.48
CA SER A 171 -2.34 -2.31 10.11
C SER A 171 -3.86 -2.40 10.00
N SER A 172 -4.38 -2.51 8.78
CA SER A 172 -5.81 -2.74 8.55
C SER A 172 -6.35 -4.03 9.20
N LEU A 173 -5.50 -5.03 9.43
CA LEU A 173 -5.83 -6.28 10.13
C LEU A 173 -5.53 -6.22 11.64
N GLY A 174 -5.21 -5.05 12.20
CA GLY A 174 -4.88 -4.88 13.61
C GLY A 174 -3.50 -5.38 14.02
N ILE A 175 -2.56 -5.55 13.08
CA ILE A 175 -1.20 -6.01 13.38
C ILE A 175 -0.36 -4.80 13.82
N SER A 176 0.13 -4.82 15.07
CA SER A 176 1.20 -3.91 15.57
C SER A 176 2.53 -4.65 15.66
N LEU A 177 3.64 -3.90 15.53
CA LEU A 177 5.02 -4.40 15.65
C LEU A 177 5.76 -3.52 16.67
N ASP A 178 5.43 -3.71 17.94
CA ASP A 178 6.07 -3.04 19.10
C ASP A 178 7.53 -3.49 19.30
#